data_AF-A0A411X2Q1-F1
#
_entry.id   AF-A0A411X2Q1-F1
#
_cell.length_a   1.000
_cell.length_b   1.000
_cell.length_c   1.000
_cell.angle_alpha   90.00
_cell.angle_beta   90.00
_cell.angle_gamma   90.00
#
_symmetry.space_group_name_H-M   'P 1'
#
loop_
_entity.id
_entity.type
_entity.pdbx_description
1 polymer ?
#
loop_
_entity_poly.entity_id
_entity_poly.type
_entity_poly.pdbx_seq_one_letter_code
_entity_poly.pdbx_strand_id
1 'polypeptide(L)'
;MSPLARAIAALAPFGQDARRRERFLAAREQGCCHQCHAPLQNLLNDCPCPHWFITSASTVERIAPVLRMYALSDVLHFLLLHVEAGNAGRAPTSSQLAALARRDGHELKVRLGRKQWSFRTTRAGAEGGQLVVELFNPRTGKHCAIDLPASGVDLDVMEAVTEAIRGG
;
A
#
# COMPACT_ATOMS: atom_id res chain seq x y z
N MET A 1 -13.22 1.98 16.32
CA MET A 1 -12.62 2.32 15.01
C MET A 1 -12.28 1.02 14.28
N SER A 2 -12.59 0.88 12.99
CA SER A 2 -12.30 -0.36 12.24
C SER A 2 -10.78 -0.57 12.07
N PRO A 3 -10.30 -1.82 11.83
CA PRO A 3 -8.87 -2.06 11.57
C PRO A 3 -8.29 -1.20 10.46
N LEU A 4 -9.07 -0.98 9.40
CA LEU A 4 -8.68 -0.12 8.29
C LEU A 4 -8.55 1.35 8.70
N ALA A 5 -9.51 1.88 9.46
CA ALA A 5 -9.44 3.26 9.93
C ALA A 5 -8.28 3.48 10.90
N ARG A 6 -7.97 2.49 11.76
CA ARG A 6 -6.77 2.52 12.61
C ARG A 6 -5.49 2.50 11.78
N ALA A 7 -5.40 1.66 10.75
CA ALA A 7 -4.25 1.61 9.85
C ALA A 7 -4.00 2.95 9.14
N ILE A 8 -5.06 3.60 8.64
CA ILE A 8 -4.97 4.90 7.98
C ILE A 8 -4.49 5.97 8.98
N ALA A 9 -5.04 5.97 10.21
CA ALA A 9 -4.64 6.90 11.25
C ALA A 9 -3.19 6.67 11.73
N ALA A 10 -2.73 5.43 11.80
CA ALA A 10 -1.37 5.06 12.21
C ALA A 10 -0.30 5.59 11.25
N LEU A 11 -0.67 5.91 10.01
CA LEU A 11 0.23 6.50 9.03
C LEU A 11 0.40 8.02 9.21
N ALA A 12 -0.41 8.69 10.03
CA ALA A 12 -0.39 10.15 10.18
C ALA A 12 0.97 10.74 10.62
N PRO A 13 1.71 10.13 11.58
CA PRO A 13 3.01 10.62 12.01
C PRO A 13 4.10 10.62 10.92
N PHE A 14 3.89 9.87 9.83
CA PHE A 14 4.90 9.65 8.77
C PHE A 14 4.71 10.57 7.55
N GLY A 15 4.19 11.79 7.77
CA GLY A 15 4.10 12.82 6.72
C GLY A 15 2.73 12.98 6.07
N GLN A 16 1.63 12.62 6.76
CA GLN A 16 0.31 12.90 6.22
C GLN A 16 -0.09 14.37 6.35
N ASP A 17 -0.58 14.91 5.25
CA ASP A 17 -1.41 16.11 5.23
C ASP A 17 -2.87 15.68 5.45
N ALA A 18 -3.52 16.25 6.47
CA ALA A 18 -4.92 15.98 6.83
C ALA A 18 -5.89 16.14 5.64
N ARG A 19 -5.55 16.99 4.66
CA ARG A 19 -6.33 17.22 3.44
C ARG A 19 -6.14 16.14 2.37
N ARG A 20 -5.24 15.17 2.55
CA ARG A 20 -5.04 14.08 1.56
C ARG A 20 -6.28 13.24 1.37
N ARG A 21 -7.05 12.97 2.43
CA ARG A 21 -8.32 12.25 2.32
C ARG A 21 -9.34 13.04 1.49
N GLU A 22 -9.45 14.34 1.72
CA GLU A 22 -10.32 15.24 0.95
C GLU A 22 -9.91 15.28 -0.52
N ARG A 23 -8.61 15.46 -0.81
CA ARG A 23 -8.07 15.41 -2.18
C ARG A 23 -8.33 14.05 -2.85
N PHE A 24 -8.20 12.96 -2.10
CA PHE A 24 -8.51 11.63 -2.59
C PHE A 24 -9.98 11.49 -3.01
N LEU A 25 -10.91 11.91 -2.15
CA LEU A 25 -12.35 11.84 -2.43
C LEU A 25 -12.69 12.70 -3.66
N ALA A 26 -12.22 13.95 -3.70
CA ALA A 26 -12.46 14.86 -4.83
C ALA A 26 -11.89 14.34 -6.17
N ALA A 27 -10.66 13.80 -6.16
CA ALA A 27 -10.06 13.22 -7.37
C ALA A 27 -10.79 11.95 -7.83
N ARG A 28 -11.24 11.13 -6.88
CA ARG A 28 -11.98 9.91 -7.19
C ARG A 28 -13.33 10.19 -7.84
N GLU A 29 -14.04 11.23 -7.41
CA GLU A 29 -15.28 11.69 -8.07
C GLU A 29 -15.03 12.08 -9.54
N GLN A 30 -13.83 12.59 -9.84
CA GLN A 30 -13.39 12.94 -11.20
C GLN A 30 -12.77 11.76 -11.96
N GLY A 31 -12.70 10.57 -11.35
CA GLY A 31 -12.09 9.38 -11.97
C GLY A 31 -10.56 9.47 -12.14
N CYS A 32 -9.89 10.33 -11.38
CA CYS A 32 -8.45 10.59 -11.48
C CYS A 32 -7.67 10.24 -10.21
N CYS A 33 -6.36 10.11 -10.34
CA CYS A 33 -5.46 9.93 -9.21
C CYS A 33 -5.25 11.25 -8.47
N HIS A 34 -5.41 11.26 -7.15
CA HIS A 34 -5.19 12.48 -6.33
C HIS A 34 -3.72 12.92 -6.20
N GLN A 35 -2.77 12.12 -6.69
CA GLN A 35 -1.35 12.46 -6.65
C GLN A 35 -0.86 13.00 -8.00
N CYS A 36 -1.17 12.32 -9.11
CA CYS A 36 -0.72 12.75 -10.44
C CYS A 36 -1.82 13.38 -11.30
N HIS A 37 -3.07 13.43 -10.82
CA HIS A 37 -4.25 13.93 -11.55
C HIS A 37 -4.56 13.24 -12.88
N ALA A 38 -3.83 12.18 -13.25
CA ALA A 38 -4.14 11.37 -14.42
C ALA A 38 -5.38 10.50 -14.18
N PRO A 39 -6.16 10.15 -15.23
CA PRO A 39 -7.24 9.18 -15.10
C PRO A 39 -6.75 7.87 -14.48
N LEU A 40 -7.54 7.23 -13.61
CA LEU A 40 -7.12 5.99 -12.93
C LEU A 40 -6.87 4.81 -13.89
N GLN A 41 -7.47 4.87 -15.09
CA GLN A 41 -7.23 3.89 -16.16
C GLN A 41 -5.95 4.16 -16.95
N ASN A 42 -5.36 5.34 -16.78
CA ASN A 42 -4.22 5.76 -17.56
C ASN A 42 -2.96 4.98 -17.17
N LEU A 43 -2.26 4.50 -18.19
CA LEU A 43 -1.06 3.70 -18.07
C LEU A 43 0.24 4.49 -18.30
N LEU A 44 0.18 5.84 -18.44
CA LEU A 44 1.37 6.70 -18.62
C LEU A 44 2.55 6.16 -17.84
N ASN A 45 3.58 5.68 -18.55
CA ASN A 45 4.75 5.03 -17.95
C ASN A 45 5.81 6.05 -17.54
N ASP A 46 5.68 7.30 -17.97
CA ASP A 46 6.71 8.34 -17.80
C ASP A 46 6.70 8.98 -16.41
N CYS A 47 5.62 8.78 -15.63
CA CYS A 47 5.48 9.33 -14.28
C CYS A 47 5.01 8.24 -13.30
N PRO A 48 5.95 7.58 -12.58
CA PRO A 48 5.63 6.63 -11.53
C PRO A 48 4.64 7.22 -10.52
N CYS A 49 3.59 6.48 -10.21
CA CYS A 49 2.54 6.93 -9.30
C CYS A 49 1.88 5.75 -8.58
N PRO A 50 1.51 5.89 -7.28
CA PRO A 50 0.81 4.85 -6.52
C PRO A 50 -0.47 4.31 -7.17
N HIS A 51 -1.14 5.03 -8.07
CA HIS A 51 -2.30 4.47 -8.79
C HIS A 51 -1.96 3.28 -9.66
N TRP A 52 -0.68 3.08 -10.00
CA TRP A 52 -0.26 1.91 -10.77
C TRP A 52 -0.56 0.60 -10.05
N PHE A 53 -0.64 0.57 -8.71
CA PHE A 53 -1.01 -0.61 -7.93
C PHE A 53 -2.45 -1.10 -8.14
N ILE A 54 -3.36 -0.22 -8.57
CA ILE A 54 -4.79 -0.55 -8.74
C ILE A 54 -5.17 -0.82 -10.21
N THR A 55 -4.26 -0.58 -11.16
CA THR A 55 -4.54 -0.80 -12.58
C THR A 55 -4.55 -2.28 -12.98
N SER A 56 -5.21 -2.62 -14.09
CA SER A 56 -5.16 -3.98 -14.65
C SER A 56 -3.74 -4.38 -15.09
N ALA A 57 -2.91 -3.42 -15.49
CA ALA A 57 -1.55 -3.62 -15.98
C ALA A 57 -0.45 -3.52 -14.90
N SER A 58 -0.78 -3.51 -13.60
CA SER A 58 0.25 -3.58 -12.55
C SER A 58 1.05 -4.88 -12.62
N THR A 59 2.36 -4.75 -12.56
CA THR A 59 3.35 -5.81 -12.33
C THR A 59 4.37 -5.31 -11.29
N VAL A 60 5.20 -6.19 -10.71
CA VAL A 60 6.23 -5.78 -9.76
C VAL A 60 7.28 -4.87 -10.41
N GLU A 61 7.64 -5.13 -11.66
CA GLU A 61 8.60 -4.34 -12.43
C GLU A 61 8.08 -2.92 -12.64
N ARG A 62 6.77 -2.80 -12.89
CA ARG A 62 6.13 -1.50 -13.10
C ARG A 62 6.00 -0.70 -11.81
N ILE A 63 5.75 -1.33 -10.67
CA ILE A 63 5.64 -0.60 -9.39
C ILE A 63 6.99 -0.33 -8.72
N ALA A 64 8.08 -0.95 -9.17
CA ALA A 64 9.41 -0.73 -8.62
C ALA A 64 9.85 0.76 -8.62
N PRO A 65 9.66 1.55 -9.69
CA PRO A 65 9.98 2.98 -9.66
C PRO A 65 9.09 3.77 -8.70
N VAL A 66 7.84 3.34 -8.48
CA VAL A 66 6.94 3.97 -7.50
C VAL A 66 7.51 3.80 -6.10
N LEU A 67 7.93 2.59 -5.75
CA LEU A 67 8.51 2.29 -4.43
C LEU A 67 9.87 2.98 -4.19
N ARG A 68 10.57 3.38 -5.25
CA ARG A 68 11.82 4.17 -5.14
C ARG A 68 11.59 5.67 -5.03
N MET A 69 10.45 6.16 -5.51
CA MET A 69 10.15 7.58 -5.62
C MET A 69 9.27 8.09 -4.47
N TYR A 70 8.41 7.23 -3.92
CA TYR A 70 7.46 7.59 -2.87
C TYR A 70 7.84 6.92 -1.55
N ALA A 71 7.62 7.64 -0.45
CA ALA A 71 7.70 7.04 0.88
C ALA A 71 6.70 5.89 1.02
N LEU A 72 7.06 4.84 1.75
CA LEU A 72 6.16 3.70 1.96
C LEU A 72 4.83 4.12 2.61
N SER A 73 4.86 5.10 3.51
CA SER A 73 3.65 5.68 4.12
C SER A 73 2.67 6.23 3.07
N ASP A 74 3.16 6.90 2.03
CA ASP A 74 2.35 7.46 0.96
C ASP A 74 1.71 6.39 0.09
N VAL A 75 2.49 5.33 -0.22
CA VAL A 75 2.01 4.18 -0.98
C VAL A 75 0.93 3.46 -0.17
N LEU A 76 1.20 3.10 1.08
CA LEU A 76 0.22 2.39 1.91
C LEU A 76 -1.03 3.22 2.14
N HIS A 77 -0.90 4.52 2.40
CA HIS A 77 -2.05 5.41 2.55
C HIS A 77 -2.94 5.41 1.30
N PHE A 78 -2.34 5.51 0.11
CA PHE A 78 -3.06 5.43 -1.15
C PHE A 78 -3.85 4.11 -1.27
N LEU A 79 -3.22 2.97 -0.97
CA LEU A 79 -3.85 1.66 -1.09
C LEU A 79 -4.98 1.47 -0.07
N LEU A 80 -4.77 1.89 1.17
CA LEU A 80 -5.76 1.76 2.24
C LEU A 80 -7.00 2.64 1.97
N LEU A 81 -6.83 3.86 1.43
CA LEU A 81 -7.97 4.69 0.99
C LEU A 81 -8.77 4.02 -0.15
N HIS A 82 -8.09 3.30 -1.05
CA HIS A 82 -8.78 2.53 -2.09
C HIS A 82 -9.54 1.33 -1.53
N VAL A 83 -8.99 0.64 -0.53
CA VAL A 83 -9.70 -0.41 0.20
C VAL A 83 -10.95 0.18 0.87
N GLU A 84 -10.82 1.30 1.56
CA GLU A 84 -11.92 1.95 2.28
C GLU A 84 -13.07 2.32 1.33
N ALA A 85 -12.74 3.05 0.27
CA ALA A 85 -13.72 3.51 -0.68
C ALA A 85 -14.25 2.36 -1.57
N GLY A 86 -13.56 1.22 -1.67
CA GLY A 86 -14.07 -0.01 -2.28
C GLY A 86 -15.07 -0.78 -1.40
N ASN A 87 -15.03 -0.56 -0.08
CA ASN A 87 -15.91 -1.25 0.88
C ASN A 87 -17.19 -0.48 1.22
N ALA A 88 -17.40 0.73 0.67
CA ALA A 88 -18.58 1.55 0.92
C ALA A 88 -18.93 1.70 2.42
N GLY A 89 -17.91 1.90 3.27
CA GLY A 89 -18.05 2.04 4.71
C GLY A 89 -18.12 0.72 5.51
N ARG A 90 -18.11 -0.44 4.84
CA ARG A 90 -18.01 -1.74 5.51
C ARG A 90 -16.56 -2.04 5.92
N ALA A 91 -16.38 -2.89 6.92
CA ALA A 91 -15.05 -3.38 7.28
C ALA A 91 -14.53 -4.33 6.19
N PRO A 92 -13.24 -4.22 5.78
CA PRO A 92 -12.65 -5.17 4.86
C PRO A 92 -12.57 -6.56 5.51
N THR A 93 -12.73 -7.61 4.70
CA THR A 93 -12.50 -8.99 5.16
C THR A 93 -11.02 -9.26 5.40
N SER A 94 -10.68 -10.29 6.17
CA SER A 94 -9.28 -10.76 6.34
C SER A 94 -8.64 -11.18 5.01
N SER A 95 -9.44 -11.58 4.03
CA SER A 95 -8.95 -11.88 2.67
C SER A 95 -8.60 -10.63 1.86
N GLN A 96 -9.10 -9.46 2.28
CA GLN A 96 -8.87 -8.18 1.64
C GLN A 96 -7.80 -7.34 2.33
N LEU A 97 -7.75 -7.38 3.66
CA LEU A 97 -6.74 -6.69 4.46
C LEU A 97 -6.33 -7.62 5.61
N ALA A 98 -5.05 -7.97 5.68
CA ALA A 98 -4.49 -8.73 6.78
C ALA A 98 -3.10 -8.23 7.12
N ALA A 99 -2.73 -8.29 8.39
CA ALA A 99 -1.39 -7.96 8.85
C ALA A 99 -0.86 -9.04 9.80
N LEU A 100 0.44 -9.27 9.76
CA LEU A 100 1.13 -10.27 10.57
C LEU A 100 2.43 -9.66 11.11
N ALA A 101 2.62 -9.74 12.43
CA ALA A 101 3.95 -9.56 13.00
C ALA A 101 4.73 -10.88 12.84
N ARG A 102 5.95 -10.77 12.34
CA ARG A 102 6.90 -11.87 12.15
C ARG A 102 8.04 -11.69 13.15
N ARG A 103 8.79 -12.76 13.38
CA ARG A 103 9.92 -12.76 14.33
C ARG A 103 10.95 -11.67 14.00
N ASP A 104 11.10 -11.34 12.73
CA ASP A 104 12.12 -10.46 12.18
C ASP A 104 11.52 -9.26 11.43
N GLY A 105 10.21 -8.99 11.53
CA GLY A 105 9.60 -7.82 10.90
C GLY A 105 8.08 -7.89 10.77
N HIS A 106 7.51 -7.25 9.75
CA HIS A 106 6.06 -7.08 9.62
C HIS A 106 5.60 -7.38 8.20
N GLU A 107 4.38 -7.89 8.05
CA GLU A 107 3.77 -8.14 6.75
C GLU A 107 2.36 -7.57 6.68
N LEU A 108 2.06 -6.87 5.60
CA LEU A 108 0.75 -6.35 5.25
C LEU A 108 0.31 -6.92 3.90
N LYS A 109 -0.86 -7.56 3.89
CA LYS A 109 -1.51 -8.06 2.67
C LYS A 109 -2.71 -7.19 2.34
N VAL A 110 -2.76 -6.71 1.10
CA VAL A 110 -3.85 -5.88 0.59
C VAL A 110 -4.36 -6.45 -0.73
N ARG A 111 -5.65 -6.77 -0.80
CA ARG A 111 -6.32 -7.17 -2.04
C ARG A 111 -7.04 -5.98 -2.68
N LEU A 112 -6.67 -5.69 -3.92
CA LEU A 112 -7.27 -4.63 -4.74
C LEU A 112 -7.81 -5.28 -6.02
N GLY A 113 -9.13 -5.32 -6.14
CA GLY A 113 -9.81 -6.06 -7.21
C GLY A 113 -9.40 -7.53 -7.21
N ARG A 114 -8.78 -7.99 -8.31
CA ARG A 114 -8.30 -9.37 -8.49
C ARG A 114 -6.82 -9.54 -8.19
N LYS A 115 -6.14 -8.56 -7.60
CA LYS A 115 -4.70 -8.64 -7.27
C LYS A 115 -4.50 -8.60 -5.77
N GLN A 116 -3.54 -9.37 -5.28
CA GLN A 116 -3.11 -9.30 -3.90
C GLN A 116 -1.67 -8.80 -3.87
N TRP A 117 -1.45 -7.73 -3.12
CA TRP A 117 -0.15 -7.18 -2.82
C TRP A 117 0.26 -7.61 -1.41
N SER A 118 1.51 -8.02 -1.25
CA SER A 118 2.14 -8.26 0.05
C SER A 118 3.29 -7.30 0.22
N PHE A 119 3.33 -6.58 1.34
CA PHE A 119 4.46 -5.74 1.75
C PHE A 119 5.05 -6.39 2.98
N ARG A 120 6.32 -6.78 2.92
CA ARG A 120 7.00 -7.43 4.03
C ARG A 120 8.29 -6.72 4.33
N THR A 121 8.43 -6.23 5.55
CA THR A 121 9.72 -5.74 6.05
C THR A 121 10.41 -6.82 6.87
N THR A 122 11.74 -6.86 6.78
CA THR A 122 12.60 -7.63 7.68
C THR A 122 13.74 -6.73 8.20
N ARG A 123 14.05 -6.84 9.49
CA ARG A 123 15.23 -6.20 10.11
C ARG A 123 16.44 -7.11 9.90
N ALA A 124 17.28 -6.82 8.91
CA ALA A 124 18.48 -7.60 8.63
C ALA A 124 19.70 -7.03 9.37
N GLY A 125 19.71 -7.14 10.70
CA GLY A 125 20.89 -6.85 11.54
C GLY A 125 21.63 -5.55 11.20
N ALA A 126 22.95 -5.63 11.00
CA ALA A 126 23.83 -4.48 10.73
C ALA A 126 23.78 -3.97 9.28
N GLU A 127 23.11 -4.67 8.35
CA GLU A 127 23.09 -4.34 6.91
C GLU A 127 21.86 -3.50 6.49
N GLY A 128 21.02 -3.10 7.44
CA GLY A 128 19.81 -2.30 7.18
C GLY A 128 18.54 -3.16 7.04
N GLY A 129 17.40 -2.50 6.86
CA GLY A 129 16.13 -3.18 6.65
C GLY A 129 15.97 -3.66 5.20
N GLN A 130 15.10 -4.64 4.97
CA GLN A 130 14.64 -5.04 3.64
C GLN A 130 13.13 -4.87 3.55
N LEU A 131 12.65 -4.45 2.36
CA LEU A 131 11.24 -4.41 1.97
C LEU A 131 11.06 -5.32 0.76
N VAL A 132 10.29 -6.40 0.95
CA VAL A 132 9.84 -7.30 -0.11
C VAL A 132 8.42 -6.92 -0.49
N VAL A 133 8.19 -6.62 -1.76
CA VAL A 133 6.84 -6.37 -2.29
C VAL A 133 6.46 -7.44 -3.30
N GLU A 134 5.42 -8.19 -2.99
CA GLU A 134 4.94 -9.32 -3.78
C GLU A 134 3.60 -9.00 -4.44
N LEU A 135 3.41 -9.49 -5.66
CA LEU A 135 2.16 -9.49 -6.39
C LEU A 135 1.72 -10.93 -6.64
N PHE A 136 0.52 -11.26 -6.17
CA PHE A 136 -0.19 -12.47 -6.55
C PHE A 136 -1.40 -12.12 -7.42
N ASN A 137 -1.48 -12.74 -8.60
CA ASN A 137 -2.65 -12.69 -9.48
C ASN A 137 -3.36 -14.06 -9.49
N PRO A 138 -4.46 -14.24 -8.74
CA PRO A 138 -5.19 -15.51 -8.66
C PRO A 138 -5.74 -15.97 -10.02
N ARG A 139 -6.01 -15.06 -10.96
CA ARG A 139 -6.52 -15.43 -12.29
C ARG A 139 -5.49 -16.22 -13.10
N THR A 140 -4.22 -15.88 -12.95
CA THR A 140 -3.12 -16.47 -13.73
C THR A 140 -2.21 -17.36 -12.89
N GLY A 141 -2.42 -17.44 -11.58
CA GLY A 141 -1.52 -18.08 -10.63
C GLY A 141 -0.14 -17.41 -10.53
N LYS A 142 0.07 -16.25 -11.17
CA LYS A 142 1.39 -15.62 -11.29
C LYS A 142 1.76 -15.01 -9.94
N HIS A 143 2.96 -15.34 -9.47
CA HIS A 143 3.61 -14.74 -8.32
C HIS A 143 4.87 -14.01 -8.78
N CYS A 144 5.05 -12.76 -8.36
CA CYS A 144 6.26 -11.99 -8.61
C CYS A 144 6.62 -11.19 -7.36
N ALA A 145 7.91 -10.94 -7.16
CA ALA A 145 8.39 -10.17 -6.02
C ALA A 145 9.48 -9.19 -6.48
N ILE A 146 9.65 -8.12 -5.72
CA ILE A 146 10.82 -7.26 -5.78
C ILE A 146 11.32 -7.00 -4.36
N ASP A 147 12.64 -7.03 -4.21
CA ASP A 147 13.34 -6.71 -2.98
C ASP A 147 13.95 -5.32 -3.10
N LEU A 148 13.77 -4.51 -2.05
CA LEU A 148 14.25 -3.14 -1.97
C LEU A 148 14.87 -2.93 -0.57
N PRO A 149 15.90 -2.07 -0.46
CA PRO A 149 16.36 -1.64 0.87
C PRO A 149 15.22 -0.91 1.58
N ALA A 150 15.07 -1.16 2.88
CA ALA A 150 14.13 -0.46 3.75
C ALA A 150 14.88 0.45 4.72
N SER A 151 14.47 1.71 4.79
CA SER A 151 14.93 2.66 5.79
C SER A 151 14.34 2.36 7.17
N GLY A 152 14.90 2.96 8.23
CA GLY A 152 14.29 2.90 9.56
C GLY A 152 12.83 3.37 9.57
N VAL A 153 12.51 4.41 8.79
CA VAL A 153 11.15 4.93 8.65
C VAL A 153 10.22 3.90 8.00
N ASP A 154 10.67 3.15 7.00
CA ASP A 154 9.86 2.10 6.37
C ASP A 154 9.53 0.97 7.35
N LEU A 155 10.48 0.63 8.23
CA LEU A 155 10.28 -0.35 9.30
C LEU A 155 9.24 0.14 10.30
N ASP A 156 9.35 1.39 10.75
CA ASP A 156 8.42 2.01 11.70
C ASP A 156 7.00 2.14 11.11
N VAL A 157 6.90 2.50 9.84
CA VAL A 157 5.62 2.54 9.09
C VAL A 157 4.95 1.17 9.09
N MET A 158 5.70 0.12 8.77
CA MET A 158 5.17 -1.24 8.69
C MET A 158 4.79 -1.81 10.04
N GLU A 159 5.54 -1.47 11.09
CA GLU A 159 5.22 -1.80 12.48
C GLU A 159 3.91 -1.11 12.90
N ALA A 160 3.82 0.20 12.73
CA ALA A 160 2.64 0.98 13.11
C ALA A 160 1.36 0.50 12.41
N VAL A 161 1.42 0.26 11.09
CA VAL A 161 0.26 -0.23 10.33
C VAL A 161 -0.13 -1.65 10.76
N THR A 162 0.85 -2.51 10.96
CA THR A 162 0.60 -3.91 11.37
C THR A 162 -0.05 -3.98 12.74
N GLU A 163 0.48 -3.25 13.72
CA GLU A 163 -0.08 -3.22 15.06
C GLU A 163 -1.46 -2.55 15.09
N ALA A 164 -1.69 -1.52 14.28
CA ALA A 164 -3.01 -0.89 14.16
C ALA A 164 -4.09 -1.85 13.61
N ILE A 165 -3.71 -2.75 12.70
CA ILE A 165 -4.63 -3.75 12.16
C ILE A 165 -4.87 -4.87 13.19
N ARG A 166 -3.82 -5.32 13.89
CA ARG A 166 -3.86 -6.45 14.85
C ARG A 166 -4.46 -6.11 16.21
N GLY A 167 -4.11 -4.96 16.79
CA GLY A 167 -4.45 -4.53 18.16
C GLY A 167 -5.88 -4.01 18.30
N GLY A 168 -6.82 -4.62 17.58
CA GLY A 168 -8.20 -4.20 17.44
C GLY A 168 -9.23 -4.96 18.22
#